data_AF-A0A9D7UGV2-F1
#
_entry.id   AF-A0A9D7UGV2-F1
#
_cell.length_a   1.000
_cell.length_b   1.000
_cell.length_c   1.000
_cell.angle_alpha   90.00
_cell.angle_beta   90.00
_cell.angle_gamma   90.00
#
_symmetry.space_group_name_H-M   'P 1'
#
loop_
_entity.id
_entity.type
_entity.pdbx_description
1 polymer ?
#
loop_
_entity_poly.entity_id
_entity_poly.type
_entity_poly.pdbx_seq_one_letter_code
_entity_poly.pdbx_strand_id
1 'polypeptide(L)'
;MKFTKMHGLGNDYLFLDGFQDPALARRDDYPALALAMSDRRLGVGADGIIVLQKPGEGRPYEFAMRIFNADGSEAEMCGNGLRCAVKLLVERGHVRLSERNRLRMHTGAGVLEAEARFGEDGLVDTVTIAMGKPSFALPAIPVDTSRIAVLREVGPATEFAVGEETGVAVSVGNPHFVCFRETPVERFDLARFGPLLEKHEAFPKRINVHIVNVLGPGRLRMRSWERGAGMTTACGTGACATLAAAAATARCGRSAIIELPGGELFIEWDEDSGLIHKTGPATHVFDGDWPEPGAPVGPGKRLDTARLVLRPLSWSDVPEVQSHMNDPEIARCTLTIPYPYPPGEAARFMRRALRQTADGAGVFYAIEKRDTGELVGTMGYRIEPEHKRAELGYVIAGPSRGRGYATEAAQRMIDHAFEDLGLEKIFASWFTANPASGRVLEKAGFRVEGTQAGHIRKGEEMCDHCLVGLTRSQWLERRKKATP
;
A
#
# COMPACT_ATOMS: atom_id res chain seq x y z
N MET A 1 -3.80 11.75 0.24
CA MET A 1 -4.61 11.22 -0.87
C MET A 1 -5.60 10.20 -0.34
N LYS A 2 -6.85 10.27 -0.80
CA LYS A 2 -7.90 9.32 -0.37
C LYS A 2 -7.77 8.00 -1.11
N PHE A 3 -8.12 6.91 -0.43
CA PHE A 3 -8.23 5.58 -1.03
C PHE A 3 -9.42 4.83 -0.45
N THR A 4 -9.84 3.79 -1.18
CA THR A 4 -10.90 2.88 -0.75
C THR A 4 -10.40 1.45 -0.81
N LYS A 5 -10.46 0.71 0.30
CA LYS A 5 -10.10 -0.70 0.38
C LYS A 5 -11.31 -1.54 -0.03
N MET A 6 -11.13 -2.40 -1.02
CA MET A 6 -12.16 -3.37 -1.44
C MET A 6 -11.54 -4.73 -1.74
N HIS A 7 -12.35 -5.79 -1.71
CA HIS A 7 -11.92 -7.10 -2.17
C HIS A 7 -12.98 -7.81 -3.03
N GLY A 8 -12.52 -8.68 -3.92
CA GLY A 8 -13.34 -9.66 -4.60
C GLY A 8 -12.88 -11.06 -4.22
N LEU A 9 -13.65 -11.75 -3.36
CA LEU A 9 -13.31 -13.09 -2.84
C LEU A 9 -11.93 -13.17 -2.16
N GLY A 10 -11.60 -12.16 -1.35
CA GLY A 10 -10.34 -12.07 -0.59
C GLY A 10 -9.17 -11.43 -1.33
N ASN A 11 -9.21 -11.33 -2.67
CA ASN A 11 -8.20 -10.59 -3.42
C ASN A 11 -8.47 -9.07 -3.32
N ASP A 12 -7.58 -8.36 -2.64
CA ASP A 12 -7.85 -7.07 -2.03
C ASP A 12 -6.95 -5.94 -2.57
N TYR A 13 -7.56 -4.83 -3.00
CA TYR A 13 -6.85 -3.68 -3.59
C TYR A 13 -7.21 -2.37 -2.91
N LEU A 14 -6.33 -1.38 -3.05
CA LEU A 14 -6.58 0.01 -2.68
C LEU A 14 -6.95 0.79 -3.94
N PHE A 15 -8.17 1.29 -4.00
CA PHE A 15 -8.70 2.05 -5.13
C PHE A 15 -8.41 3.53 -4.93
N LEU A 16 -7.72 4.11 -5.93
CA LEU A 16 -7.45 5.54 -6.05
C LEU A 16 -8.41 6.11 -7.10
N ASP A 17 -9.38 6.89 -6.62
CA ASP A 17 -10.49 7.36 -7.44
C ASP A 17 -10.17 8.70 -8.11
N GLY A 18 -9.75 8.65 -9.38
CA GLY A 18 -9.47 9.83 -10.20
C GLY A 18 -10.72 10.62 -10.60
N PHE A 19 -11.93 10.12 -10.32
CA PHE A 19 -13.15 10.93 -10.47
C PHE A 19 -13.26 11.94 -9.33
N GLN A 20 -12.89 11.51 -8.12
CA GLN A 20 -12.85 12.30 -6.91
C GLN A 20 -11.61 13.19 -6.83
N ASP A 21 -10.44 12.68 -7.24
CA ASP A 21 -9.17 13.42 -7.23
C ASP A 21 -8.54 13.50 -8.63
N PRO A 22 -8.80 14.58 -9.39
CA PRO A 22 -8.23 14.78 -10.71
C PRO A 22 -6.69 14.89 -10.73
N ALA A 23 -6.04 15.17 -9.60
CA ALA A 23 -4.59 15.27 -9.53
C ALA A 23 -3.92 13.90 -9.78
N LEU A 24 -4.63 12.80 -9.48
CA LEU A 24 -4.16 11.45 -9.78
C LEU A 24 -3.80 11.29 -11.26
N ALA A 25 -4.59 11.84 -12.19
CA ALA A 25 -4.33 11.69 -13.62
C ALA A 25 -2.95 12.18 -14.10
N ARG A 26 -2.25 13.00 -13.30
CA ARG A 26 -0.93 13.57 -13.63
C ARG A 26 0.24 12.86 -12.92
N ARG A 27 -0.03 11.85 -12.09
CA ARG A 27 1.01 11.11 -11.36
C ARG A 27 1.68 10.06 -12.21
N ASP A 28 2.96 9.86 -11.98
CA ASP A 28 3.82 8.83 -12.60
C ASP A 28 4.49 7.91 -11.56
N ASP A 29 4.34 8.20 -10.26
CA ASP A 29 4.95 7.48 -9.13
C ASP A 29 4.14 6.27 -8.64
N TYR A 30 3.13 5.83 -9.41
CA TYR A 30 2.25 4.71 -9.03
C TYR A 30 2.98 3.40 -8.67
N PRO A 31 4.04 2.97 -9.37
CA PRO A 31 4.80 1.80 -8.95
C PRO A 31 5.33 1.94 -7.52
N ALA A 32 6.00 3.06 -7.21
CA ALA A 32 6.54 3.30 -5.86
C ALA A 32 5.44 3.39 -4.80
N LEU A 33 4.31 4.01 -5.16
CA LEU A 33 3.14 4.08 -4.31
C LEU A 33 2.53 2.71 -4.04
N ALA A 34 2.49 1.83 -5.04
CA ALA A 34 1.98 0.47 -4.90
C ALA A 34 2.82 -0.34 -3.91
N LEU A 35 4.15 -0.28 -3.99
CA LEU A 35 5.03 -0.90 -2.97
C LEU A 35 4.72 -0.37 -1.57
N ALA A 36 4.66 0.95 -1.42
CA ALA A 36 4.52 1.59 -0.11
C ALA A 36 3.16 1.34 0.55
N MET A 37 2.06 1.47 -0.22
CA MET A 37 0.71 1.30 0.30
C MET A 37 0.34 -0.17 0.52
N SER A 38 0.86 -1.07 -0.32
CA SER A 38 0.49 -2.49 -0.30
C SER A 38 1.25 -3.32 0.74
N ASP A 39 2.36 -2.81 1.29
CA ASP A 39 3.07 -3.48 2.39
C ASP A 39 2.11 -3.69 3.58
N ARG A 40 1.92 -4.96 3.97
CA ARG A 40 0.93 -5.33 5.02
C ARG A 40 1.38 -5.00 6.45
N ARG A 41 2.64 -4.60 6.68
CA ARG A 41 3.18 -4.24 8.00
C ARG A 41 3.40 -2.74 8.15
N LEU A 42 3.87 -2.11 7.08
CA LEU A 42 4.28 -0.71 7.04
C LEU A 42 3.26 0.15 6.29
N GLY A 43 2.57 -0.39 5.30
CA GLY A 43 1.52 0.31 4.55
C GLY A 43 0.13 0.06 5.11
N VAL A 44 -0.87 0.19 4.22
CA VAL A 44 -2.26 -0.19 4.49
C VAL A 44 -2.43 -1.71 4.37
N GLY A 45 -1.67 -2.33 3.47
CA GLY A 45 -1.72 -3.76 3.17
C GLY A 45 -2.71 -4.09 2.08
N ALA A 46 -2.24 -4.65 0.96
CA ALA A 46 -3.06 -5.05 -0.19
C ALA A 46 -2.30 -5.98 -1.14
N ASP A 47 -3.00 -6.58 -2.08
CA ASP A 47 -2.40 -7.25 -3.25
C ASP A 47 -1.92 -6.24 -4.32
N GLY A 48 -2.30 -4.97 -4.17
CA GLY A 48 -1.87 -3.87 -5.02
C GLY A 48 -2.73 -2.61 -4.88
N ILE A 49 -2.53 -1.66 -5.78
CA ILE A 49 -3.38 -0.48 -5.94
C ILE A 49 -4.06 -0.50 -7.32
N ILE A 50 -5.25 0.08 -7.39
CA ILE A 50 -6.00 0.26 -8.63
C ILE A 50 -6.30 1.74 -8.81
N VAL A 51 -5.87 2.29 -9.93
CA VAL A 51 -6.12 3.69 -10.29
C VAL A 51 -7.30 3.74 -11.25
N LEU A 52 -8.35 4.46 -10.87
CA LEU A 52 -9.53 4.70 -11.69
C LEU A 52 -9.41 6.07 -12.34
N GLN A 53 -9.55 6.12 -13.66
CA GLN A 53 -9.32 7.33 -14.43
C GLN A 53 -10.58 7.70 -15.22
N LYS A 54 -10.89 8.99 -15.23
CA LYS A 54 -11.91 9.54 -16.12
C LYS A 54 -11.50 9.31 -17.58
N PRO A 55 -12.43 8.90 -18.44
CA PRO A 55 -12.16 8.77 -19.86
C PRO A 55 -11.93 10.16 -20.47
N GLY A 56 -11.13 10.23 -21.53
CA GLY A 56 -11.09 11.41 -22.38
C GLY A 56 -12.42 11.60 -23.13
N GLU A 57 -12.68 12.81 -23.62
CA GLU A 57 -13.88 13.12 -24.38
C GLU A 57 -14.01 12.22 -25.63
N GLY A 58 -15.23 11.71 -25.90
CA GLY A 58 -15.53 10.87 -27.06
C GLY A 58 -15.02 9.42 -26.99
N ARG A 59 -14.49 8.96 -25.85
CA ARG A 59 -14.04 7.56 -25.70
C ARG A 59 -15.23 6.58 -25.56
N PRO A 60 -15.16 5.38 -26.13
CA PRO A 60 -16.25 4.40 -26.10
C PRO A 60 -16.30 3.59 -24.78
N TYR A 61 -15.95 4.21 -23.65
CA TYR A 61 -15.92 3.57 -22.32
C TYR A 61 -16.10 4.62 -21.22
N GLU A 62 -16.66 4.19 -20.08
CA GLU A 62 -17.07 5.06 -18.97
C GLU A 62 -15.91 5.41 -18.02
N PHE A 63 -14.89 4.54 -17.95
CA PHE A 63 -13.66 4.79 -17.18
C PHE A 63 -12.50 3.95 -17.70
N ALA A 64 -11.28 4.35 -17.34
CA ALA A 64 -10.08 3.54 -17.52
C ALA A 64 -9.55 3.06 -16.17
N MET A 65 -8.94 1.88 -16.15
CA MET A 65 -8.42 1.23 -14.96
C MET A 65 -6.97 0.82 -15.20
N ARG A 66 -6.09 1.19 -14.27
CA ARG A 66 -4.70 0.73 -14.21
C ARG A 66 -4.47 -0.02 -12.90
N ILE A 67 -3.75 -1.13 -12.96
CA ILE A 67 -3.53 -2.02 -11.82
C ILE A 67 -2.03 -2.10 -11.57
N PHE A 68 -1.61 -1.83 -10.35
CA PHE A 68 -0.23 -2.04 -9.93
C PHE A 68 -0.20 -3.06 -8.81
N ASN A 69 0.54 -4.14 -9.00
CA ASN A 69 0.72 -5.19 -8.01
C ASN A 69 1.50 -4.66 -6.80
N ALA A 70 1.49 -5.39 -5.69
CA ALA A 70 2.21 -5.04 -4.48
C ALA A 70 3.74 -4.89 -4.66
N ASP A 71 4.31 -5.46 -5.72
CA ASP A 71 5.73 -5.31 -6.09
C ASP A 71 6.01 -4.10 -7.01
N GLY A 72 4.98 -3.33 -7.36
CA GLY A 72 5.05 -2.16 -8.24
C GLY A 72 4.88 -2.46 -9.72
N SER A 73 4.85 -3.73 -10.14
CA SER A 73 4.63 -4.08 -11.54
C SER A 73 3.21 -3.73 -11.99
N GLU A 74 3.05 -3.22 -13.21
CA GLU A 74 1.74 -2.94 -13.79
C GLU A 74 1.14 -4.21 -14.41
N ALA A 75 -0.11 -4.54 -14.06
CA ALA A 75 -0.84 -5.68 -14.58
C ALA A 75 -1.89 -5.22 -15.61
N GLU A 76 -2.05 -6.02 -16.67
CA GLU A 76 -2.97 -5.67 -17.76
C GLU A 76 -4.45 -5.77 -17.33
N MET A 77 -4.80 -6.76 -16.50
CA MET A 77 -6.17 -7.03 -16.11
C MET A 77 -6.25 -7.79 -14.78
N CYS A 78 -7.24 -7.47 -13.95
CA CYS A 78 -7.61 -8.22 -12.76
C CYS A 78 -9.14 -8.28 -12.65
N GLY A 79 -9.70 -9.46 -12.91
CA GLY A 79 -11.15 -9.61 -12.94
C GLY A 79 -11.83 -9.53 -11.56
N ASN A 80 -11.08 -9.53 -10.45
CA ASN A 80 -11.62 -9.26 -9.10
C ASN A 80 -11.61 -7.76 -8.82
N GLY A 81 -10.49 -7.10 -9.11
CA GLY A 81 -10.37 -5.64 -9.03
C GLY A 81 -11.40 -4.92 -9.91
N LEU A 82 -11.69 -5.46 -11.10
CA LEU A 82 -12.67 -4.91 -12.01
C LEU A 82 -14.10 -4.89 -11.43
N ARG A 83 -14.53 -5.97 -10.76
CA ARG A 83 -15.85 -6.00 -10.09
C ARG A 83 -15.94 -4.93 -9.01
N CYS A 84 -14.86 -4.76 -8.25
CA CYS A 84 -14.78 -3.73 -7.21
C CYS A 84 -14.81 -2.32 -7.81
N ALA A 85 -14.11 -2.07 -8.93
CA ALA A 85 -14.13 -0.80 -9.64
C ALA A 85 -15.54 -0.42 -10.11
N VAL A 86 -16.26 -1.38 -10.72
CA VAL A 86 -17.64 -1.18 -11.17
C VAL A 86 -18.54 -0.84 -9.99
N LYS A 87 -18.52 -1.64 -8.91
CA LYS A 87 -19.29 -1.37 -7.69
C LYS A 87 -19.00 0.05 -7.17
N LEU A 88 -17.72 0.37 -6.98
CA LEU A 88 -17.30 1.66 -6.42
C LEU A 88 -17.81 2.86 -7.21
N LEU A 89 -17.60 2.86 -8.53
CA LEU A 89 -17.94 4.01 -9.37
C LEU A 89 -19.44 4.16 -9.58
N VAL A 90 -20.18 3.05 -9.67
CA VAL A 90 -21.64 3.06 -9.80
C VAL A 90 -22.27 3.58 -8.51
N GLU A 91 -21.86 3.07 -7.35
CA GLU A 91 -22.41 3.48 -6.04
C GLU A 91 -22.07 4.93 -5.67
N ARG A 92 -20.91 5.43 -6.12
CA ARG A 92 -20.56 6.86 -5.99
C ARG A 92 -21.26 7.77 -7.00
N GLY A 93 -22.04 7.22 -7.92
CA GLY A 93 -22.70 7.98 -8.99
C GLY A 93 -21.72 8.61 -9.98
N HIS A 94 -20.49 8.11 -10.07
CA HIS A 94 -19.45 8.62 -10.97
C HIS A 94 -19.62 8.11 -12.40
N VAL A 95 -20.19 6.92 -12.56
CA VAL A 95 -20.53 6.33 -13.87
C VAL A 95 -21.99 5.92 -13.89
N ARG A 96 -22.63 6.06 -15.06
CA ARG A 96 -24.00 5.61 -15.26
C ARG A 96 -24.00 4.30 -16.02
N LEU A 97 -24.88 3.40 -15.61
CA LEU A 97 -25.15 2.19 -16.39
C LEU A 97 -26.08 2.53 -17.56
N SER A 98 -25.96 1.77 -18.63
CA SER A 98 -26.99 1.72 -19.68
C SER A 98 -28.31 1.16 -19.16
N GLU A 99 -29.37 1.26 -19.96
CA GLU A 99 -30.69 0.67 -19.65
C GLU A 99 -30.66 -0.84 -19.38
N ARG A 100 -29.62 -1.54 -19.83
CA ARG A 100 -29.41 -2.97 -19.59
C ARG A 100 -28.47 -3.25 -18.40
N ASN A 101 -28.22 -2.25 -17.55
CA ASN A 101 -27.26 -2.31 -16.44
C ASN A 101 -25.81 -2.61 -16.86
N ARG A 102 -25.44 -2.25 -18.09
CA ARG A 102 -24.08 -2.50 -18.63
C ARG A 102 -23.27 -1.23 -18.70
N LEU A 103 -21.94 -1.37 -18.57
CA LEU A 103 -20.96 -0.33 -18.81
C LEU A 103 -19.72 -0.89 -19.51
N ARG A 104 -18.94 -0.01 -20.13
CA ARG A 104 -17.64 -0.36 -20.73
C ARG A 104 -16.50 0.33 -20.01
N MET A 105 -15.36 -0.33 -19.91
CA MET A 105 -14.15 0.22 -19.28
C MET A 105 -12.91 -0.14 -20.08
N HIS A 106 -11.89 0.71 -20.03
CA HIS A 106 -10.60 0.44 -20.66
C HIS A 106 -9.60 -0.13 -19.65
N THR A 107 -8.94 -1.23 -20.01
CA THR A 107 -7.90 -1.90 -19.21
C THR A 107 -6.62 -2.06 -20.04
N GLY A 108 -5.55 -2.60 -19.47
CA GLY A 108 -4.35 -2.97 -20.25
C GLY A 108 -4.63 -4.05 -21.30
N ALA A 109 -5.67 -4.87 -21.10
CA ALA A 109 -6.14 -5.87 -22.06
C ALA A 109 -7.16 -5.30 -23.09
N GLY A 110 -7.37 -3.98 -23.12
CA GLY A 110 -8.33 -3.32 -24.01
C GLY A 110 -9.68 -3.04 -23.34
N VAL A 111 -10.70 -2.74 -24.17
CA VAL A 111 -12.03 -2.37 -23.69
C VAL A 111 -12.83 -3.62 -23.31
N LEU A 112 -13.32 -3.66 -22.08
CA LEU A 112 -14.16 -4.72 -21.53
C LEU A 112 -15.54 -4.18 -21.17
N GLU A 113 -16.53 -5.05 -21.21
CA GLU A 113 -17.89 -4.76 -20.80
C GLU A 113 -18.22 -5.51 -19.51
N ALA A 114 -18.95 -4.86 -18.61
CA ALA A 114 -19.50 -5.45 -17.41
C ALA A 114 -20.98 -5.13 -17.25
N GLU A 115 -21.69 -6.03 -16.58
CA GLU A 115 -23.08 -5.85 -16.15
C GLU A 115 -23.11 -5.85 -14.62
N ALA A 116 -23.78 -4.87 -14.02
CA ALA A 116 -23.97 -4.79 -12.59
C ALA A 116 -25.40 -5.23 -12.23
N ARG A 117 -25.53 -5.99 -11.13
CA ARG A 117 -26.82 -6.36 -10.56
C ARG A 117 -26.93 -5.82 -9.14
N PHE A 118 -28.11 -5.34 -8.81
CA PHE A 118 -28.37 -4.65 -7.55
C PHE A 118 -29.07 -5.58 -6.57
N GLY A 119 -28.70 -5.45 -5.29
CA GLY A 119 -29.41 -6.09 -4.18
C GLY A 119 -30.69 -5.34 -3.81
N GLU A 120 -31.40 -5.86 -2.81
CA GLU A 120 -32.62 -5.22 -2.28
C GLU A 120 -32.35 -3.85 -1.64
N ASP A 121 -31.11 -3.59 -1.22
CA ASP A 121 -30.64 -2.32 -0.66
C ASP A 121 -30.34 -1.25 -1.72
N GLY A 122 -30.48 -1.59 -3.01
CA GLY A 122 -30.17 -0.70 -4.13
C GLY A 122 -28.68 -0.51 -4.38
N LEU A 123 -27.81 -1.26 -3.70
CA LEU A 123 -26.37 -1.29 -3.93
C LEU A 123 -26.00 -2.39 -4.92
N VAL A 124 -24.82 -2.28 -5.54
CA VAL A 124 -24.32 -3.30 -6.48
C VAL A 124 -23.93 -4.54 -5.68
N ASP A 125 -24.66 -5.63 -5.86
CA ASP A 125 -24.42 -6.91 -5.19
C ASP A 125 -23.39 -7.74 -5.97
N THR A 126 -23.64 -7.94 -7.27
CA THR A 126 -22.77 -8.72 -8.15
C THR A 126 -22.44 -7.99 -9.44
N VAL A 127 -21.28 -8.33 -9.99
CA VAL A 127 -20.82 -7.82 -11.29
C VAL A 127 -20.44 -8.99 -12.19
N THR A 128 -21.00 -8.99 -13.39
CA THR A 128 -20.72 -9.94 -14.46
C THR A 128 -19.71 -9.35 -15.43
N ILE A 129 -18.69 -10.12 -15.78
CA ILE A 129 -17.63 -9.75 -16.74
C ILE A 129 -17.53 -10.82 -17.81
N ALA A 130 -17.41 -10.42 -19.07
CA ALA A 130 -17.08 -11.34 -20.16
C ALA A 130 -15.57 -11.69 -20.13
N MET A 131 -15.26 -12.98 -20.10
CA MET A 131 -13.91 -13.55 -19.92
C MET A 131 -13.32 -14.13 -21.21
N GLY A 132 -13.98 -13.92 -22.36
CA GLY A 132 -13.57 -14.45 -23.65
C GLY A 132 -14.05 -15.89 -23.89
N LYS A 133 -13.52 -16.54 -24.94
CA LYS A 133 -13.88 -17.90 -25.33
C LYS A 133 -12.84 -18.90 -24.80
N PRO A 134 -13.24 -20.08 -24.30
CA PRO A 134 -12.30 -21.13 -23.98
C PRO A 134 -11.73 -21.76 -25.26
N SER A 135 -10.49 -22.25 -25.18
CA SER A 135 -9.85 -23.03 -26.23
C SER A 135 -9.30 -24.32 -25.64
N PHE A 136 -9.61 -25.44 -26.29
CA PHE A 136 -9.05 -26.76 -26.00
C PHE A 136 -7.93 -27.15 -26.97
N ALA A 137 -7.63 -26.29 -27.96
CA ALA A 137 -6.58 -26.54 -28.92
C ALA A 137 -5.20 -26.46 -28.25
N LEU A 138 -4.40 -27.51 -28.39
CA LEU A 138 -3.07 -27.64 -27.78
C LEU A 138 -2.12 -26.45 -28.06
N PRO A 139 -2.08 -25.87 -29.28
CA PRO A 139 -1.26 -24.68 -29.53
C PRO A 139 -1.62 -23.46 -28.65
N ALA A 140 -2.85 -23.37 -28.15
CA ALA A 140 -3.32 -22.28 -27.31
C ALA A 140 -3.03 -22.47 -25.80
N ILE A 141 -2.67 -23.69 -25.37
CA ILE A 141 -2.44 -24.08 -23.95
C ILE A 141 -0.93 -24.30 -23.65
N PRO A 142 -0.06 -23.93 -24.59
CA PRO A 142 1.28 -24.50 -24.82
C PRO A 142 1.60 -25.79 -24.02
N VAL A 143 1.22 -26.93 -24.59
CA VAL A 143 1.52 -28.27 -24.04
C VAL A 143 2.52 -28.99 -24.95
N ASP A 144 3.56 -29.59 -24.37
CA ASP A 144 4.44 -30.53 -25.07
C ASP A 144 3.80 -31.92 -25.11
N THR A 145 3.26 -32.29 -26.28
CA THR A 145 2.54 -33.55 -26.48
C THR A 145 3.43 -34.79 -26.38
N SER A 146 4.76 -34.65 -26.45
CA SER A 146 5.69 -35.79 -26.27
C SER A 146 5.83 -36.19 -24.80
N ARG A 147 5.34 -35.36 -23.87
CA ARG A 147 5.49 -35.50 -22.42
C ARG A 147 4.17 -35.79 -21.70
N ILE A 148 3.10 -36.05 -22.44
CA ILE A 148 1.76 -36.36 -21.91
C ILE A 148 1.27 -37.68 -22.52
N ALA A 149 0.42 -38.40 -21.79
CA ALA A 149 -0.32 -39.52 -22.36
C ALA A 149 -1.77 -39.09 -22.59
N VAL A 150 -2.26 -39.25 -23.83
CA VAL A 150 -3.68 -39.07 -24.14
C VAL A 150 -4.45 -40.25 -23.56
N LEU A 151 -5.39 -39.97 -22.65
CA LEU A 151 -6.21 -41.01 -22.03
C LEU A 151 -7.50 -41.22 -22.82
N ARG A 152 -8.19 -40.12 -23.14
CA ARG A 152 -9.42 -40.13 -23.93
C ARG A 152 -9.74 -38.76 -24.50
N GLU A 153 -10.40 -38.77 -25.66
CA GLU A 153 -11.06 -37.60 -26.23
C GLU A 153 -12.51 -37.57 -25.76
N VAL A 154 -12.98 -36.41 -25.28
CA VAL A 154 -14.35 -36.22 -24.78
C VAL A 154 -14.88 -34.91 -25.34
N GLY A 155 -15.75 -35.02 -26.35
CA GLY A 155 -16.27 -33.86 -27.07
C GLY A 155 -15.13 -33.03 -27.68
N PRO A 156 -15.09 -31.70 -27.46
CA PRO A 156 -14.01 -30.84 -27.95
C PRO A 156 -12.75 -30.85 -27.08
N ALA A 157 -12.75 -31.58 -25.96
CA ALA A 157 -11.64 -31.61 -25.00
C ALA A 157 -10.93 -32.97 -25.01
N THR A 158 -9.70 -32.98 -24.49
CA THR A 158 -8.91 -34.18 -24.31
C THR A 158 -8.46 -34.28 -22.86
N GLU A 159 -8.59 -35.47 -22.29
CA GLU A 159 -8.04 -35.79 -20.98
C GLU A 159 -6.65 -36.40 -21.14
N PHE A 160 -5.71 -35.83 -20.38
CA PHE A 160 -4.30 -36.22 -20.40
C PHE A 160 -3.86 -36.74 -19.04
N ALA A 161 -2.89 -37.65 -19.03
CA ALA A 161 -2.05 -37.89 -17.87
C ALA A 161 -0.77 -37.05 -17.96
N VAL A 162 -0.45 -36.37 -16.86
CA VAL A 162 0.77 -35.57 -16.68
C VAL A 162 1.37 -35.92 -15.33
N GLY A 163 2.49 -36.65 -15.33
CA GLY A 163 3.02 -37.29 -14.13
C GLY A 163 2.01 -38.29 -13.56
N GLU A 164 1.69 -38.17 -12.27
CA GLU A 164 0.72 -39.03 -11.56
C GLU A 164 -0.72 -38.51 -11.66
N GLU A 165 -0.95 -37.37 -12.32
CA GLU A 165 -2.23 -36.68 -12.30
C GLU A 165 -2.91 -36.72 -13.67
N THR A 166 -4.24 -36.69 -13.65
CA THR A 166 -5.06 -36.68 -14.87
C THR A 166 -5.95 -35.44 -14.91
N GLY A 167 -6.15 -34.88 -16.08
CA GLY A 167 -6.90 -33.64 -16.21
C GLY A 167 -7.12 -33.17 -17.62
N VAL A 168 -7.87 -32.08 -17.74
CA VAL A 168 -8.19 -31.39 -18.99
C VAL A 168 -7.39 -30.11 -19.06
N ALA A 169 -6.67 -29.93 -20.17
CA ALA A 169 -5.99 -28.68 -20.47
C ALA A 169 -6.96 -27.74 -21.20
N VAL A 170 -7.06 -26.49 -20.73
CA VAL A 170 -7.92 -25.46 -21.33
C VAL A 170 -7.26 -24.09 -21.22
N SER A 171 -7.45 -23.25 -22.23
CA SER A 171 -7.01 -21.86 -22.22
C SER A 171 -8.21 -20.94 -22.23
N VAL A 172 -8.21 -19.93 -21.37
CA VAL A 172 -9.18 -18.81 -21.40
C VAL A 172 -8.43 -17.48 -21.60
N GLY A 173 -7.35 -17.53 -22.37
CA GLY A 173 -6.36 -16.46 -22.53
C GLY A 173 -5.03 -16.80 -21.84
N ASN A 174 -5.08 -17.59 -20.77
CA ASN A 174 -3.94 -18.20 -20.09
C ASN A 174 -4.19 -19.71 -19.87
N PRO A 175 -3.13 -20.53 -19.70
CA PRO A 175 -3.26 -21.98 -19.66
C PRO A 175 -3.71 -22.49 -18.27
N HIS A 176 -4.59 -23.49 -18.28
CA HIS A 176 -5.16 -24.15 -17.09
C HIS A 176 -5.18 -25.67 -17.25
N PHE A 177 -4.89 -26.38 -16.17
CA PHE A 177 -5.00 -27.84 -16.07
C PHE A 177 -6.00 -28.19 -14.97
N VAL A 178 -7.12 -28.80 -15.35
CA VAL A 178 -8.26 -29.07 -14.47
C VAL A 178 -8.35 -30.56 -14.16
N CYS A 179 -8.10 -30.92 -12.92
CA CYS A 179 -8.09 -32.30 -12.42
C CYS A 179 -9.38 -32.58 -11.63
N PHE A 180 -10.27 -33.38 -12.21
CA PHE A 180 -11.49 -33.84 -11.55
C PHE A 180 -11.22 -35.05 -10.67
N ARG A 181 -11.81 -35.09 -9.48
CA ARG A 181 -11.62 -36.20 -8.54
C ARG A 181 -12.79 -36.40 -7.58
N GLU A 182 -12.85 -37.60 -7.03
CA GLU A 182 -13.80 -37.99 -5.99
C GLU A 182 -13.33 -37.59 -4.59
N THR A 183 -12.03 -37.68 -4.32
CA THR A 183 -11.44 -37.26 -3.04
C THR A 183 -11.73 -35.77 -2.79
N PRO A 184 -12.27 -35.39 -1.61
CA PRO A 184 -12.52 -34.00 -1.27
C PRO A 184 -11.30 -33.11 -1.51
N VAL A 185 -11.48 -31.97 -2.19
CA VAL A 185 -10.38 -31.07 -2.58
C VAL A 185 -9.58 -30.57 -1.37
N GLU A 186 -10.18 -30.49 -0.20
CA GLU A 186 -9.56 -30.08 1.07
C GLU A 186 -8.54 -31.11 1.57
N ARG A 187 -8.73 -32.39 1.23
CA ARG A 187 -7.85 -33.50 1.62
C ARG A 187 -6.68 -33.71 0.65
N PHE A 188 -6.69 -33.03 -0.49
CA PHE A 188 -5.59 -33.13 -1.43
C PHE A 188 -4.44 -32.18 -1.07
N ASP A 189 -3.22 -32.71 -1.13
CA ASP A 189 -1.99 -31.98 -0.87
C ASP A 189 -1.59 -31.12 -2.09
N LEU A 190 -2.42 -30.12 -2.40
CA LEU A 190 -2.16 -29.19 -3.49
C LEU A 190 -0.87 -28.39 -3.29
N ALA A 191 -0.43 -28.20 -2.04
CA ALA A 191 0.82 -27.51 -1.73
C ALA A 191 2.04 -28.30 -2.23
N ARG A 192 1.98 -29.63 -2.16
CA ARG A 192 3.01 -30.52 -2.73
C ARG A 192 2.89 -30.66 -4.26
N PHE A 193 1.69 -30.94 -4.77
CA PHE A 193 1.51 -31.29 -6.20
C PHE A 193 1.41 -30.07 -7.13
N GLY A 194 0.87 -28.96 -6.64
CA GLY A 194 0.71 -27.72 -7.42
C GLY A 194 2.01 -27.23 -8.08
N PRO A 195 3.12 -27.06 -7.33
CA PRO A 195 4.40 -26.62 -7.92
C PRO A 195 4.99 -27.63 -8.91
N LEU A 196 4.76 -28.92 -8.71
CA LEU A 196 5.25 -29.98 -9.59
C LEU A 196 4.53 -29.94 -10.94
N LEU A 197 3.20 -29.80 -10.92
CA LEU A 197 2.40 -29.66 -12.13
C LEU A 197 2.59 -28.31 -12.81
N GLU A 198 2.65 -27.21 -12.05
CA GLU A 198 2.91 -25.86 -12.60
C GLU A 198 4.17 -25.85 -13.47
N LYS A 199 5.23 -26.50 -13.02
CA LYS A 199 6.56 -26.50 -13.64
C LYS A 199 6.88 -27.77 -14.41
N HIS A 200 5.91 -28.65 -14.61
CA HIS A 200 6.14 -29.90 -15.32
C HIS A 200 6.64 -29.63 -16.74
N GLU A 201 7.56 -30.45 -17.25
CA GLU A 201 8.17 -30.27 -18.58
C GLU A 201 7.14 -30.27 -19.73
N ALA A 202 5.99 -30.91 -19.50
CA ALA A 202 4.84 -30.88 -20.41
C ALA A 202 4.24 -29.48 -20.59
N PHE A 203 4.53 -28.52 -19.72
CA PHE A 203 4.01 -27.15 -19.78
C PHE A 203 5.17 -26.14 -19.87
N PRO A 204 5.76 -25.93 -21.06
CA PRO A 204 6.93 -25.04 -21.22
C PRO A 204 6.72 -23.61 -20.73
N LYS A 205 5.47 -23.11 -20.80
CA LYS A 205 5.10 -21.77 -20.29
C LYS A 205 4.47 -21.79 -18.91
N ARG A 206 4.63 -22.91 -18.19
CA ARG A 206 3.96 -23.26 -16.93
C ARG A 206 2.43 -23.22 -17.05
N ILE A 207 1.73 -23.71 -16.03
CA ILE A 207 0.27 -23.81 -16.05
C ILE A 207 -0.37 -23.50 -14.70
N ASN A 208 -1.60 -22.98 -14.71
CA ASN A 208 -2.43 -22.94 -13.50
C ASN A 208 -3.06 -24.31 -13.28
N VAL A 209 -3.09 -24.79 -12.04
CA VAL A 209 -3.58 -26.13 -11.71
C VAL A 209 -4.80 -26.01 -10.81
N HIS A 210 -5.87 -26.72 -11.18
CA HIS A 210 -7.14 -26.70 -10.45
C HIS A 210 -7.55 -28.11 -10.10
N ILE A 211 -7.84 -28.32 -8.83
CA ILE A 211 -8.40 -29.57 -8.32
C ILE A 211 -9.89 -29.35 -8.09
N VAL A 212 -10.72 -30.25 -8.61
CA VAL A 212 -12.18 -30.04 -8.66
C VAL A 212 -12.96 -31.26 -8.20
N ASN A 213 -13.92 -31.05 -7.30
CA ASN A 213 -15.01 -31.99 -7.06
C ASN A 213 -16.26 -31.52 -7.82
N VAL A 214 -16.95 -32.48 -8.46
CA VAL A 214 -18.28 -32.25 -9.04
C VAL A 214 -19.31 -32.55 -7.96
N LEU A 215 -20.00 -31.52 -7.47
CA LEU A 215 -20.99 -31.69 -6.39
C LEU A 215 -22.40 -31.94 -6.93
N GLY A 216 -22.67 -31.56 -8.17
CA GLY A 216 -23.94 -31.77 -8.86
C GLY A 216 -24.01 -31.05 -10.20
N PRO A 217 -25.17 -31.08 -10.89
CA PRO A 217 -25.31 -30.59 -12.27
C PRO A 217 -24.97 -29.11 -12.52
N GLY A 218 -24.96 -28.28 -11.47
CA GLY A 218 -24.63 -26.85 -11.54
C GLY A 218 -23.79 -26.36 -10.37
N ARG A 219 -23.03 -27.25 -9.70
CA ARG A 219 -22.18 -26.87 -8.57
C ARG A 219 -20.89 -27.67 -8.56
N LEU A 220 -19.77 -26.94 -8.53
CA LEU A 220 -18.41 -27.48 -8.53
C LEU A 220 -17.66 -26.85 -7.36
N ARG A 221 -16.79 -27.60 -6.69
CA ARG A 221 -15.88 -27.05 -5.69
C ARG A 221 -14.45 -27.21 -6.15
N MET A 222 -13.65 -26.15 -6.02
CA MET A 222 -12.27 -26.17 -6.48
C MET A 222 -11.27 -25.52 -5.53
N ARG A 223 -10.02 -25.96 -5.63
CA ARG A 223 -8.83 -25.28 -5.09
C ARG A 223 -7.83 -25.04 -6.22
N SER A 224 -7.12 -23.92 -6.15
CA SER A 224 -6.23 -23.46 -7.22
C SER A 224 -4.80 -23.32 -6.75
N TRP A 225 -3.87 -23.74 -7.61
CA TRP A 225 -2.47 -23.35 -7.60
C TRP A 225 -2.21 -22.52 -8.85
N GLU A 226 -2.00 -21.22 -8.66
CA GLU A 226 -1.80 -20.27 -9.75
C GLU A 226 -0.33 -20.17 -10.13
N ARG A 227 -0.09 -20.11 -11.44
CA ARG A 227 1.24 -19.96 -12.04
C ARG A 227 1.91 -18.69 -11.48
N GLY A 228 3.03 -18.86 -10.80
CA GLY A 228 3.79 -17.76 -10.20
C GLY A 228 3.22 -17.16 -8.92
N ALA A 229 2.01 -17.54 -8.49
CA ALA A 229 1.36 -17.03 -7.28
C ALA A 229 1.14 -18.09 -6.19
N GLY A 230 1.14 -19.38 -6.56
CA GLY A 230 0.93 -20.48 -5.61
C GLY A 230 -0.54 -20.66 -5.22
N MET A 231 -0.81 -21.08 -3.99
CA MET A 231 -2.19 -21.26 -3.52
C MET A 231 -2.90 -19.92 -3.34
N THR A 232 -4.00 -19.73 -4.08
CA THR A 232 -4.86 -18.53 -3.97
C THR A 232 -6.22 -18.90 -3.41
N THR A 233 -6.87 -17.93 -2.75
CA THR A 233 -8.24 -18.10 -2.24
C THR A 233 -9.27 -18.05 -3.35
N ALA A 234 -8.99 -17.35 -4.46
CA ALA A 234 -9.86 -17.30 -5.61
C ALA A 234 -9.09 -17.07 -6.92
N CYS A 235 -9.44 -17.82 -7.97
CA CYS A 235 -8.91 -17.68 -9.33
C CYS A 235 -10.06 -17.52 -10.33
N GLY A 236 -10.25 -16.31 -10.87
CA GLY A 236 -11.36 -16.02 -11.79
C GLY A 236 -11.28 -16.76 -13.12
N THR A 237 -10.11 -16.77 -13.76
CA THR A 237 -9.90 -17.53 -15.00
C THR A 237 -9.89 -19.05 -14.74
N GLY A 238 -9.39 -19.48 -13.58
CA GLY A 238 -9.47 -20.88 -13.13
C GLY A 238 -10.90 -21.39 -12.94
N ALA A 239 -11.81 -20.55 -12.44
CA ALA A 239 -13.23 -20.89 -12.34
C ALA A 239 -13.88 -21.02 -13.73
N CYS A 240 -13.52 -20.13 -14.67
CA CYS A 240 -13.95 -20.19 -16.06
C CYS A 240 -13.46 -21.47 -16.76
N ALA A 241 -12.17 -21.77 -16.62
CA ALA A 241 -11.52 -22.98 -17.11
C ALA A 241 -12.17 -24.24 -16.53
N THR A 242 -12.49 -24.23 -15.23
CA THR A 242 -13.13 -25.36 -14.54
C THR A 242 -14.51 -25.65 -15.10
N LEU A 243 -15.36 -24.62 -15.28
CA LEU A 243 -16.66 -24.82 -15.92
C LEU A 243 -16.49 -25.33 -17.36
N ALA A 244 -15.63 -24.70 -18.16
CA ALA A 244 -15.42 -25.09 -19.54
C ALA A 244 -14.98 -26.56 -19.67
N ALA A 245 -14.01 -26.99 -18.85
CA ALA A 245 -13.55 -28.37 -18.79
C ALA A 245 -14.67 -29.32 -18.33
N ALA A 246 -15.45 -28.95 -17.33
CA ALA A 246 -16.55 -29.78 -16.82
C ALA A 246 -17.66 -29.95 -17.87
N ALA A 247 -18.04 -28.87 -18.55
CA ALA A 247 -19.03 -28.87 -19.61
C ALA A 247 -18.56 -29.67 -20.83
N ALA A 248 -17.33 -29.43 -21.30
CA ALA A 248 -16.76 -30.12 -22.45
C ALA A 248 -16.63 -31.64 -22.24
N THR A 249 -16.50 -32.06 -20.99
CA THR A 249 -16.38 -33.47 -20.61
C THR A 249 -17.68 -34.07 -20.05
N ALA A 250 -18.82 -33.40 -20.24
CA ALA A 250 -20.15 -33.84 -19.82
C ALA A 250 -20.28 -34.14 -18.31
N ARG A 251 -19.49 -33.45 -17.46
CA ARG A 251 -19.55 -33.55 -15.99
C ARG A 251 -20.50 -32.54 -15.35
N CYS A 252 -20.81 -31.46 -16.04
CA CYS A 252 -21.66 -30.37 -15.58
C CYS A 252 -22.29 -29.68 -16.80
N GLY A 253 -23.36 -28.90 -16.59
CA GLY A 253 -23.90 -28.04 -17.64
C GLY A 253 -22.97 -26.88 -18.02
N ARG A 254 -23.45 -25.99 -18.89
CA ARG A 254 -22.74 -24.77 -19.30
C ARG A 254 -22.90 -23.61 -18.31
N SER A 255 -23.49 -23.85 -17.15
CA SER A 255 -23.56 -22.87 -16.05
C SER A 255 -23.42 -23.58 -14.71
N ALA A 256 -22.64 -22.98 -13.81
CA ALA A 256 -22.45 -23.52 -12.47
C ALA A 256 -22.01 -22.46 -11.48
N ILE A 257 -22.35 -22.72 -10.21
CA ILE A 257 -21.67 -22.10 -9.07
C ILE A 257 -20.36 -22.85 -8.85
N ILE A 258 -19.26 -22.11 -8.87
CA ILE A 258 -17.93 -22.58 -8.51
C ILE A 258 -17.63 -22.12 -7.09
N GLU A 259 -17.49 -23.05 -6.16
CA GLU A 259 -17.06 -22.79 -4.79
C GLU A 259 -15.52 -22.75 -4.74
N LEU A 260 -14.98 -21.59 -4.36
CA LEU A 260 -13.57 -21.38 -4.08
C LEU A 260 -13.37 -21.13 -2.57
N PRO A 261 -12.15 -21.27 -2.03
CA PRO A 261 -11.89 -20.93 -0.63
C PRO A 261 -12.30 -19.50 -0.24
N GLY A 262 -12.21 -18.55 -1.17
CA GLY A 262 -12.58 -17.15 -0.97
C GLY A 262 -14.08 -16.83 -1.15
N GLY A 263 -14.89 -17.82 -1.52
CA GLY A 263 -16.33 -17.70 -1.76
C GLY A 263 -16.74 -18.19 -3.16
N GLU A 264 -17.92 -17.77 -3.60
CA GLU A 264 -18.56 -18.35 -4.79
C GLU A 264 -18.48 -17.43 -6.01
N LEU A 265 -18.32 -18.06 -7.19
CA LEU A 265 -18.49 -17.41 -8.49
C LEU A 265 -19.56 -18.16 -9.28
N PHE A 266 -20.48 -17.43 -9.89
CA PHE A 266 -21.36 -18.00 -10.90
C PHE A 266 -20.72 -17.83 -12.26
N ILE A 267 -20.48 -18.95 -12.95
CA ILE A 267 -19.88 -18.97 -14.28
C ILE A 267 -20.91 -19.50 -15.26
N GLU A 268 -20.98 -18.87 -16.42
CA GLU A 268 -21.83 -19.29 -17.53
C GLU A 268 -21.01 -19.27 -18.82
N TRP A 269 -21.10 -20.34 -19.61
CA TRP A 269 -20.53 -20.42 -20.94
C TRP A 269 -21.66 -20.33 -21.96
N ASP A 270 -21.88 -19.13 -22.47
CA ASP A 270 -22.98 -18.83 -23.39
C ASP A 270 -22.86 -19.64 -24.69
N GLU A 271 -23.96 -20.22 -25.15
CA GLU A 271 -23.96 -21.10 -26.33
C GLU A 271 -23.94 -20.30 -27.64
N ASP A 272 -24.66 -19.17 -27.67
CA ASP A 272 -24.82 -18.35 -28.87
C ASP A 272 -23.54 -17.58 -29.22
N SER A 273 -22.97 -16.86 -28.25
CA SER A 273 -21.74 -16.07 -28.44
C SER A 273 -20.48 -16.91 -28.28
N GLY A 274 -20.56 -18.01 -27.53
CA GLY A 274 -19.42 -18.83 -27.12
C GLY A 274 -18.55 -18.20 -26.03
N LEU A 275 -18.96 -17.06 -25.45
CA LEU A 275 -18.22 -16.35 -24.41
C LEU A 275 -18.48 -16.95 -23.02
N ILE A 276 -17.47 -16.93 -22.16
CA ILE A 276 -17.64 -17.22 -20.73
C ILE A 276 -17.94 -15.92 -20.00
N HIS A 277 -19.02 -15.90 -19.23
CA HIS A 277 -19.39 -14.84 -18.31
C HIS A 277 -19.09 -15.28 -16.88
N LYS A 278 -18.41 -14.40 -16.14
CA LYS A 278 -18.09 -14.61 -14.72
C LYS A 278 -18.81 -13.57 -13.88
N THR A 279 -19.67 -14.03 -13.00
CA THR A 279 -20.42 -13.23 -12.04
C THR A 279 -19.88 -13.48 -10.64
N GLY A 280 -19.67 -12.41 -9.88
CA GLY A 280 -19.27 -12.54 -8.48
C GLY A 280 -19.46 -11.26 -7.68
N PRO A 281 -19.35 -11.35 -6.35
CA PRO A 281 -19.49 -10.20 -5.48
C PRO A 281 -18.24 -9.31 -5.50
N ALA A 282 -18.42 -8.09 -4.99
CA ALA A 282 -17.37 -7.17 -4.60
C ALA A 282 -17.75 -6.50 -3.27
N THR A 283 -16.78 -6.35 -2.37
CA THR A 283 -17.03 -5.91 -1.01
C THR A 283 -16.17 -4.71 -0.67
N HIS A 284 -16.80 -3.62 -0.23
CA HIS A 284 -16.12 -2.51 0.42
C HIS A 284 -15.66 -2.93 1.82
N VAL A 285 -14.44 -2.55 2.21
CA VAL A 285 -13.89 -2.87 3.53
C VAL A 285 -13.78 -1.61 4.38
N PHE A 286 -13.09 -0.58 3.89
CA PHE A 286 -12.98 0.72 4.55
C PHE A 286 -12.47 1.80 3.57
N ASP A 287 -12.67 3.07 3.93
CA ASP A 287 -12.02 4.21 3.29
C ASP A 287 -10.90 4.75 4.17
N GLY A 288 -9.88 5.39 3.58
CA GLY A 288 -8.79 5.99 4.33
C GLY A 288 -8.05 7.10 3.60
N ASP A 289 -7.17 7.77 4.33
CA ASP A 289 -6.29 8.81 3.83
C ASP A 289 -4.83 8.34 3.91
N TRP A 290 -4.16 8.29 2.75
CA TRP A 290 -2.74 8.03 2.63
C TRP A 290 -1.94 9.35 2.74
N PRO A 291 -0.94 9.44 3.61
CA PRO A 291 -0.13 10.65 3.73
C PRO A 291 0.83 10.77 2.54
N GLU A 292 0.74 11.88 1.80
CA GLU A 292 1.60 12.14 0.63
C GLU A 292 3.07 12.30 1.03
N PRO A 293 4.03 11.88 0.17
CA PRO A 293 5.47 12.10 0.35
C PRO A 293 5.83 13.54 0.76
N GLY A 294 5.16 14.54 0.18
CA GLY A 294 5.36 15.96 0.50
C GLY A 294 4.36 16.57 1.49
N ALA A 295 3.40 15.80 2.00
CA ALA A 295 2.48 16.32 3.01
C ALA A 295 3.21 16.52 4.34
N PRO A 296 3.00 17.67 5.01
CA PRO A 296 3.43 17.88 6.39
C PRO A 296 3.05 16.71 7.28
N VAL A 297 3.99 16.25 8.10
CA VAL A 297 3.78 15.31 9.19
C VAL A 297 3.15 16.09 10.36
N GLY A 298 1.89 16.47 10.15
CA GLY A 298 1.03 17.18 11.09
C GLY A 298 0.97 18.71 10.92
N PRO A 299 0.11 19.39 11.70
CA PRO A 299 -0.01 20.85 11.67
C PRO A 299 1.29 21.53 12.11
N GLY A 300 1.90 22.29 11.22
CA GLY A 300 3.03 23.14 11.55
C GLY A 300 3.15 24.26 10.52
N LYS A 301 3.42 25.47 11.00
CA LYS A 301 3.57 26.65 10.14
C LYS A 301 5.01 26.73 9.67
N ARG A 302 5.24 27.05 8.39
CA ARG A 302 6.59 27.38 7.91
C ARG A 302 7.16 28.55 8.72
N LEU A 303 8.36 28.39 9.27
CA LEU A 303 9.07 29.41 10.04
C LEU A 303 10.32 29.83 9.28
N ASP A 304 10.38 31.11 8.92
CA ASP A 304 11.47 31.70 8.17
C ASP A 304 12.50 32.36 9.10
N THR A 305 13.79 32.18 8.81
CA THR A 305 14.91 32.92 9.41
C THR A 305 15.77 33.60 8.35
N ALA A 306 16.85 34.29 8.73
CA ALA A 306 17.74 34.93 7.75
C ALA A 306 18.33 33.92 6.75
N ARG A 307 18.79 32.75 7.22
CA ARG A 307 19.49 31.75 6.39
C ARG A 307 18.76 30.42 6.26
N LEU A 308 17.73 30.18 7.07
CA LEU A 308 17.06 28.89 7.18
C LEU A 308 15.56 29.00 6.95
N VAL A 309 14.98 27.87 6.56
CA VAL A 309 13.56 27.62 6.56
C VAL A 309 13.31 26.41 7.46
N LEU A 310 12.48 26.58 8.48
CA LEU A 310 11.96 25.46 9.26
C LEU A 310 10.58 25.13 8.72
N ARG A 311 10.44 23.97 8.09
CA ARG A 311 9.14 23.48 7.60
C ARG A 311 8.78 22.17 8.30
N PRO A 312 7.48 21.84 8.44
CA PRO A 312 7.10 20.53 8.95
C PRO A 312 7.85 19.43 8.21
N LEU A 313 8.23 18.38 8.94
CA LEU A 313 8.79 17.18 8.34
C LEU A 313 7.80 16.60 7.32
N SER A 314 8.31 15.94 6.29
CA SER A 314 7.57 15.31 5.21
C SER A 314 8.15 13.92 4.95
N TRP A 315 7.35 13.00 4.44
CA TRP A 315 7.82 11.64 4.16
C TRP A 315 9.00 11.59 3.17
N SER A 316 9.15 12.59 2.29
CA SER A 316 10.32 12.74 1.42
C SER A 316 11.63 13.00 2.16
N ASP A 317 11.58 13.44 3.43
CA ASP A 317 12.77 13.68 4.26
C ASP A 317 13.35 12.38 4.82
N VAL A 318 12.62 11.26 4.79
CA VAL A 318 13.02 10.00 5.41
C VAL A 318 14.41 9.51 4.98
N PRO A 319 14.77 9.48 3.68
CA PRO A 319 16.09 8.99 3.26
C PRO A 319 17.23 9.86 3.81
N GLU A 320 17.05 11.18 3.79
CA GLU A 320 18.08 12.12 4.23
C GLU A 320 18.18 12.17 5.77
N VAL A 321 17.05 12.10 6.48
CA VAL A 321 17.04 11.93 7.94
C VAL A 321 17.70 10.61 8.34
N GLN A 322 17.41 9.51 7.64
CA GLN A 322 18.06 8.21 7.90
C GLN A 322 19.58 8.30 7.73
N SER A 323 20.04 9.00 6.70
CA SER A 323 21.46 9.24 6.44
C SER A 323 22.09 10.09 7.55
N HIS A 324 21.50 11.24 7.88
CA HIS A 324 21.99 12.16 8.91
C HIS A 324 22.04 11.51 10.29
N MET A 325 21.03 10.74 10.67
CA MET A 325 20.98 10.10 11.99
C MET A 325 21.99 8.96 12.15
N ASN A 326 22.53 8.43 11.04
CA ASN A 326 23.58 7.41 11.06
C ASN A 326 24.99 8.01 11.24
N ASP A 327 25.11 9.09 12.00
CA ASP A 327 26.37 9.72 12.40
C ASP A 327 26.74 9.29 13.84
N PRO A 328 27.92 8.67 14.07
CA PRO A 328 28.37 8.28 15.40
C PRO A 328 28.35 9.43 16.42
N GLU A 329 28.64 10.66 15.96
CA GLU A 329 28.68 11.83 16.83
C GLU A 329 27.28 12.27 17.26
N ILE A 330 26.26 12.09 16.41
CA ILE A 330 24.85 12.32 16.79
C ILE A 330 24.45 11.31 17.85
N ALA A 331 24.77 10.04 17.65
CA ALA A 331 24.46 9.01 18.63
C ALA A 331 25.14 9.30 19.97
N ARG A 332 26.43 9.67 19.98
CA ARG A 332 27.19 10.02 21.19
C ARG A 332 26.57 11.22 21.93
N CYS A 333 26.07 12.21 21.20
CA CYS A 333 25.60 13.48 21.76
C CYS A 333 24.12 13.54 22.14
N THR A 334 23.34 12.50 21.84
CA THR A 334 21.87 12.51 22.03
C THR A 334 21.42 11.38 22.94
N LEU A 335 20.29 11.56 23.62
CA LEU A 335 19.82 10.61 24.63
C LEU A 335 19.46 9.25 24.01
N THR A 336 18.63 9.24 22.97
CA THR A 336 17.96 8.02 22.51
C THR A 336 18.39 7.51 21.13
N ILE A 337 19.25 8.23 20.40
CA ILE A 337 19.64 7.82 19.04
C ILE A 337 20.78 6.79 19.15
N PRO A 338 20.59 5.57 18.61
CA PRO A 338 21.62 4.53 18.61
C PRO A 338 22.62 4.69 17.46
N TYR A 339 23.77 4.02 17.57
CA TYR A 339 24.71 3.82 16.47
C TYR A 339 25.08 2.33 16.35
N PRO A 340 25.09 1.75 15.13
CA PRO A 340 24.58 2.33 13.89
C PRO A 340 23.08 2.63 13.98
N TYR A 341 22.59 3.60 13.22
CA TYR A 341 21.17 3.95 13.20
C TYR A 341 20.41 2.91 12.38
N PRO A 342 19.50 2.10 12.98
CA PRO A 342 18.92 0.96 12.29
C PRO A 342 18.14 1.37 11.03
N PRO A 343 18.19 0.58 9.94
CA PRO A 343 17.41 0.83 8.74
C PRO A 343 15.91 0.99 9.04
N GLY A 344 15.29 2.04 8.49
CA GLY A 344 13.87 2.33 8.67
C GLY A 344 13.49 3.04 9.97
N GLU A 345 14.45 3.30 10.88
CA GLU A 345 14.18 4.07 12.10
C GLU A 345 13.71 5.49 11.82
N ALA A 346 14.20 6.14 10.76
CA ALA A 346 13.72 7.46 10.37
C ALA A 346 12.21 7.43 10.05
N ALA A 347 11.75 6.41 9.32
CA ALA A 347 10.32 6.24 9.03
C ALA A 347 9.51 5.98 10.31
N ARG A 348 10.06 5.23 11.28
CA ARG A 348 9.40 5.00 12.58
C ARG A 348 9.32 6.29 13.41
N PHE A 349 10.39 7.08 13.41
CA PHE A 349 10.40 8.42 14.01
C PHE A 349 9.32 9.31 13.39
N MET A 350 9.19 9.31 12.06
CA MET A 350 8.17 10.09 11.35
C MET A 350 6.74 9.68 11.70
N ARG A 351 6.46 8.38 11.85
CA ARG A 351 5.15 7.90 12.35
C ARG A 351 4.85 8.41 13.75
N ARG A 352 5.85 8.36 14.64
CA ARG A 352 5.70 8.86 16.01
C ARG A 352 5.47 10.36 16.03
N ALA A 353 6.22 11.11 15.21
CA ALA A 353 6.02 12.54 15.02
C ALA A 353 4.60 12.84 14.54
N LEU A 354 4.08 12.12 13.53
CA LEU A 354 2.72 12.29 13.02
C LEU A 354 1.68 12.15 14.13
N ARG A 355 1.79 11.08 14.93
CA ARG A 355 0.88 10.81 16.04
C ARG A 355 0.94 11.91 17.10
N GLN A 356 2.15 12.33 17.48
CA GLN A 356 2.34 13.39 18.46
C GLN A 356 1.79 14.73 17.97
N THR A 357 1.97 15.07 16.70
CA THR A 357 1.41 16.31 16.15
C THR A 357 -0.12 16.24 16.04
N ALA A 358 -0.69 15.09 15.68
CA ALA A 358 -2.15 14.90 15.60
C ALA A 358 -2.83 15.09 16.97
N ASP A 359 -2.22 14.59 18.04
CA ASP A 359 -2.75 14.67 19.40
C ASP A 359 -2.32 15.97 20.14
N GLY A 360 -1.65 16.91 19.44
CA GLY A 360 -1.15 18.16 20.02
C GLY A 360 0.04 18.01 20.99
N ALA A 361 0.61 16.82 21.08
CA ALA A 361 1.71 16.44 21.97
C ALA A 361 3.11 16.68 21.36
N GLY A 362 3.21 17.25 20.16
CA GLY A 362 4.50 17.63 19.58
C GLY A 362 4.39 18.40 18.27
N VAL A 363 5.50 19.01 17.86
CA VAL A 363 5.68 19.58 16.52
C VAL A 363 7.12 19.34 16.07
N PHE A 364 7.31 18.90 14.82
CA PHE A 364 8.62 18.47 14.32
C PHE A 364 8.90 19.05 12.94
N TYR A 365 10.09 19.64 12.80
CA TYR A 365 10.51 20.43 11.65
C TYR A 365 11.79 19.88 11.02
N ALA A 366 11.81 19.88 9.70
CA ALA A 366 13.03 19.90 8.89
C ALA A 366 13.64 21.31 8.97
N ILE A 367 14.97 21.38 9.08
CA ILE A 367 15.73 22.63 8.98
C ILE A 367 16.42 22.62 7.62
N GLU A 368 16.08 23.56 6.75
CA GLU A 368 16.65 23.68 5.41
C GLU A 368 17.43 24.98 5.25
N LYS A 369 18.46 24.97 4.41
CA LYS A 369 19.07 26.21 3.92
C LYS A 369 18.10 26.92 2.98
N ARG A 370 17.90 28.23 3.18
CA ARG A 370 16.95 29.03 2.39
C ARG A 370 17.30 29.09 0.90
N ASP A 371 18.59 29.11 0.57
CA ASP A 371 19.11 29.29 -0.78
C ASP A 371 19.14 27.99 -1.59
N THR A 372 19.47 26.87 -0.95
CA THR A 372 19.61 25.57 -1.65
C THR A 372 18.48 24.58 -1.40
N GLY A 373 17.69 24.75 -0.33
CA GLY A 373 16.72 23.74 0.12
C GLY A 373 17.36 22.50 0.75
N GLU A 374 18.69 22.47 0.93
CA GLU A 374 19.41 21.35 1.55
C GLU A 374 18.98 21.17 3.02
N LEU A 375 18.61 19.95 3.40
CA LEU A 375 18.27 19.61 4.77
C LEU A 375 19.54 19.62 5.62
N VAL A 376 19.60 20.49 6.61
CA VAL A 376 20.76 20.62 7.51
C VAL A 376 20.53 20.04 8.90
N GLY A 377 19.30 19.62 9.20
CA GLY A 377 18.97 19.05 10.50
C GLY A 377 17.47 18.91 10.72
N THR A 378 17.13 18.49 11.94
CA THR A 378 15.76 18.39 12.43
C THR A 378 15.65 19.03 13.80
N MET A 379 14.48 19.59 14.11
CA MET A 379 14.19 20.21 15.41
C MET A 379 12.72 20.03 15.75
N GLY A 380 12.38 19.99 17.04
CA GLY A 380 10.99 19.88 17.43
C GLY A 380 10.75 20.02 18.92
N TYR A 381 9.47 20.01 19.27
CA TYR A 381 8.98 20.02 20.62
C TYR A 381 8.30 18.69 20.94
N ARG A 382 8.60 18.13 22.12
CA ARG A 382 7.67 17.26 22.83
C ARG A 382 6.86 18.14 23.78
N ILE A 383 5.56 18.26 23.55
CA ILE A 383 4.69 19.18 24.26
C ILE A 383 3.93 18.41 25.35
N GLU A 384 3.84 19.02 26.52
CA GLU A 384 2.98 18.60 27.63
C GLU A 384 1.88 19.67 27.79
N PRO A 385 0.74 19.55 27.07
CA PRO A 385 -0.27 20.62 26.98
C PRO A 385 -0.84 21.01 28.34
N GLU A 386 -1.03 20.03 29.22
CA GLU A 386 -1.58 20.23 30.57
C GLU A 386 -0.71 21.14 31.45
N HIS A 387 0.59 21.20 31.15
CA HIS A 387 1.55 22.02 31.87
C HIS A 387 1.97 23.26 31.07
N LYS A 388 1.44 23.44 29.85
CA LYS A 388 1.86 24.46 28.89
C LYS A 388 3.38 24.54 28.77
N ARG A 389 4.03 23.38 28.70
CA ARG A 389 5.48 23.30 28.56
C ARG A 389 5.90 22.35 27.46
N ALA A 390 7.12 22.54 26.97
CA ALA A 390 7.68 21.63 25.99
C ALA A 390 9.18 21.44 26.15
N GLU A 391 9.64 20.25 25.79
CA GLU A 391 11.06 19.93 25.64
C GLU A 391 11.51 20.22 24.21
N LEU A 392 12.50 21.08 24.04
CA LEU A 392 13.13 21.36 22.75
C LEU A 392 14.23 20.33 22.46
N GLY A 393 14.13 19.64 21.33
CA GLY A 393 15.16 18.76 20.81
C GLY A 393 15.61 19.17 19.41
N TYR A 394 16.89 19.02 19.10
CA TYR A 394 17.43 19.28 17.76
C TYR A 394 18.63 18.41 17.42
N VAL A 395 18.85 18.24 16.12
CA VAL A 395 20.02 17.59 15.52
C VAL A 395 20.46 18.41 14.31
N ILE A 396 21.77 18.66 14.19
CA ILE A 396 22.38 19.26 12.99
C ILE A 396 23.29 18.23 12.34
N ALA A 397 23.10 18.04 11.04
CA ALA A 397 23.92 17.16 10.20
C ALA A 397 25.40 17.57 10.27
N GLY A 398 26.30 16.59 10.26
CA GLY A 398 27.75 16.77 10.40
C GLY A 398 28.33 17.92 9.56
N PRO A 399 28.11 17.96 8.23
CA PRO A 399 28.63 19.01 7.34
C PRO A 399 28.18 20.44 7.68
N SER A 400 27.09 20.57 8.44
CA SER A 400 26.43 21.84 8.75
C SER A 400 26.70 22.35 10.19
N ARG A 401 27.50 21.61 10.98
CA ARG A 401 27.88 22.03 12.34
C ARG A 401 28.84 23.23 12.33
N GLY A 402 28.89 23.95 13.45
CA GLY A 402 29.80 25.10 13.64
C GLY A 402 29.42 26.39 12.90
N ARG A 403 28.35 26.38 12.09
CA ARG A 403 27.91 27.55 11.27
C ARG A 403 26.87 28.45 11.95
N GLY A 404 26.50 28.13 13.19
CA GLY A 404 25.47 28.86 13.97
C GLY A 404 24.03 28.50 13.65
N TYR A 405 23.77 27.55 12.74
CA TYR A 405 22.41 27.16 12.34
C TYR A 405 21.54 26.66 13.49
N ALA A 406 22.11 25.88 14.43
CA ALA A 406 21.36 25.41 15.59
C ALA A 406 20.82 26.58 16.44
N THR A 407 21.65 27.59 16.71
CA THR A 407 21.25 28.76 17.51
C THR A 407 20.18 29.58 16.79
N GLU A 408 20.36 29.83 15.49
CA GLU A 408 19.38 30.59 14.69
C GLU A 408 18.03 29.88 14.62
N ALA A 409 18.02 28.57 14.35
CA ALA A 409 16.80 27.77 14.32
C ALA A 409 16.15 27.68 15.71
N ALA A 410 16.94 27.52 16.77
CA ALA A 410 16.43 27.48 18.15
C ALA A 410 15.76 28.79 18.53
N GLN A 411 16.38 29.95 18.24
CA GLN A 411 15.77 31.26 18.50
C GLN A 411 14.42 31.41 17.81
N ARG A 412 14.32 31.00 16.53
CA ARG A 412 13.03 31.05 15.83
C ARG A 412 11.99 30.11 16.44
N MET A 413 12.39 28.92 16.86
CA MET A 413 11.48 27.97 17.53
C MET A 413 11.02 28.49 18.89
N ILE A 414 11.88 29.18 19.65
CA ILE A 414 11.52 29.83 20.92
C ILE A 414 10.39 30.85 20.70
N ASP A 415 10.50 31.70 19.68
CA ASP A 415 9.44 32.65 19.36
C ASP A 415 8.13 31.92 19.01
N HIS A 416 8.22 30.85 18.20
CA HIS A 416 7.07 30.02 17.85
C HIS A 416 6.38 29.40 19.09
N ALA A 417 7.16 28.92 20.06
CA ALA A 417 6.65 28.32 21.29
C ALA A 417 5.83 29.31 22.14
N PHE A 418 6.27 30.56 22.24
CA PHE A 418 5.63 31.57 23.10
C PHE A 418 4.57 32.40 22.38
N GLU A 419 4.72 32.65 21.09
CA GLU A 419 3.77 33.43 20.28
C GLU A 419 2.63 32.57 19.76
N ASP A 420 2.94 31.46 19.09
CA ASP A 420 1.96 30.68 18.34
C ASP A 420 1.39 29.53 19.19
N LEU A 421 2.24 28.82 19.96
CA LEU A 421 1.81 27.65 20.76
C LEU A 421 1.30 28.03 22.16
N GLY A 422 1.50 29.27 22.60
CA GLY A 422 1.03 29.76 23.89
C GLY A 422 1.60 29.02 25.11
N LEU A 423 2.82 28.48 24.99
CA LEU A 423 3.51 27.81 26.08
C LEU A 423 3.98 28.82 27.15
N GLU A 424 4.13 28.36 28.39
CA GLU A 424 4.61 29.15 29.52
C GLU A 424 6.09 28.84 29.84
N LYS A 425 6.57 27.65 29.48
CA LYS A 425 7.97 27.24 29.66
C LYS A 425 8.42 26.33 28.53
N ILE A 426 9.65 26.54 28.08
CA ILE A 426 10.38 25.54 27.30
C ILE A 426 11.61 25.10 28.08
N PHE A 427 11.96 23.83 27.97
CA PHE A 427 13.14 23.27 28.60
C PHE A 427 13.90 22.42 27.59
N ALA A 428 15.16 22.18 27.87
CA ALA A 428 16.02 21.34 27.06
C ALA A 428 17.12 20.78 27.95
N SER A 429 17.84 19.81 27.41
CA SER A 429 18.99 19.26 28.11
C SER A 429 20.09 18.85 27.16
N TRP A 430 21.29 18.71 27.71
CA TRP A 430 22.43 18.13 27.01
C TRP A 430 23.31 17.32 27.95
N PHE A 431 24.07 16.37 27.40
CA PHE A 431 25.15 15.74 28.14
C PHE A 431 26.26 16.74 28.41
N THR A 432 26.78 16.84 29.64
CA THR A 432 27.85 17.80 29.97
C THR A 432 29.11 17.61 29.09
N ALA A 433 29.34 16.40 28.59
CA ALA A 433 30.37 16.05 27.60
C ALA A 433 30.12 16.61 26.17
N ASN A 434 29.01 17.32 25.95
CA ASN A 434 28.67 18.03 24.71
C ASN A 434 28.51 19.54 24.97
N PRO A 435 29.61 20.27 25.23
CA PRO A 435 29.55 21.71 25.50
C PRO A 435 29.08 22.53 24.30
N ALA A 436 29.13 21.99 23.08
CA ALA A 436 28.63 22.67 21.89
C ALA A 436 27.12 22.87 21.96
N SER A 437 26.36 21.86 22.40
CA SER A 437 24.90 21.97 22.59
C SER A 437 24.56 22.94 23.73
N GLY A 438 25.30 22.89 24.83
CA GLY A 438 25.14 23.86 25.94
C GLY A 438 25.28 25.31 25.46
N ARG A 439 26.34 25.62 24.70
CA ARG A 439 26.54 26.96 24.12
C ARG A 439 25.41 27.40 23.18
N VAL A 440 24.80 26.46 22.45
CA VAL A 440 23.64 26.77 21.58
C VAL A 440 22.46 27.23 22.43
N LEU A 441 22.14 26.46 23.48
CA LEU A 441 21.02 26.75 24.38
C LEU A 441 21.23 28.04 25.17
N GLU A 442 22.44 28.28 25.69
CA GLU A 442 22.79 29.52 26.37
C GLU A 442 22.64 30.75 25.46
N LYS A 443 23.14 30.68 24.21
CA LYS A 443 22.98 31.75 23.21
C LYS A 443 21.54 31.95 22.76
N ALA A 444 20.75 30.88 22.73
CA ALA A 444 19.31 30.96 22.51
C ALA A 444 18.55 31.50 23.74
N GLY A 445 19.25 31.62 24.87
CA GLY A 445 18.77 32.31 26.06
C GLY A 445 18.27 31.40 27.18
N PHE A 446 18.48 30.11 27.09
CA PHE A 446 18.17 29.21 28.21
C PHE A 446 19.06 29.50 29.43
N ARG A 447 18.56 29.19 30.63
CA ARG A 447 19.29 29.27 31.89
C ARG A 447 19.44 27.88 32.51
N VAL A 448 20.59 27.60 33.12
CA VAL A 448 20.84 26.34 33.86
C VAL A 448 19.92 26.25 35.06
N GLU A 449 19.17 25.15 35.12
CA GLU A 449 18.30 24.79 36.24
C GLU A 449 18.94 23.74 37.14
N GLY A 450 19.87 22.93 36.61
CA GLY A 450 20.67 22.00 37.39
C GLY A 450 21.46 21.00 36.55
N THR A 451 22.37 20.28 37.20
CA THR A 451 23.11 19.16 36.61
C THR A 451 22.81 17.89 37.40
N GLN A 452 22.40 16.84 36.69
CA GLN A 452 22.10 15.53 37.25
C GLN A 452 23.28 14.59 36.94
N ALA A 453 24.04 14.23 37.96
CA ALA A 453 25.20 13.36 37.84
C ALA A 453 24.77 11.91 37.56
N GLY A 454 25.43 11.23 36.63
CA GLY A 454 25.17 9.83 36.27
C GLY A 454 23.70 9.54 35.93
N HIS A 455 23.00 10.49 35.31
CA HIS A 455 21.55 10.42 35.14
C HIS A 455 21.12 9.50 34.00
N ILE A 456 21.90 9.44 32.93
CA ILE A 456 21.54 8.73 31.69
C ILE A 456 22.57 7.64 31.42
N ARG A 457 22.10 6.42 31.14
CA ARG A 457 22.97 5.34 30.64
C ARG A 457 23.11 5.42 29.12
N LYS A 458 24.33 5.54 28.62
CA LYS A 458 24.65 5.54 27.19
C LYS A 458 25.67 4.45 26.88
N GLY A 459 25.20 3.37 26.26
CA GLY A 459 26.02 2.15 26.14
C GLY A 459 26.31 1.57 27.52
N GLU A 460 27.60 1.41 27.84
CA GLU A 460 28.07 0.94 29.15
C GLU A 460 28.37 2.07 30.14
N GLU A 461 28.31 3.33 29.70
CA GLU A 461 28.68 4.49 30.52
C GLU A 461 27.46 5.19 31.13
N MET A 462 27.65 5.76 32.33
CA MET A 462 26.69 6.68 32.94
C MET A 462 27.15 8.11 32.66
N CYS A 463 26.27 8.92 32.07
CA CYS A 463 26.57 10.29 31.66
C CYS A 463 25.82 11.32 32.50
N ASP A 464 26.50 12.43 32.78
CA ASP A 464 25.92 13.60 33.42
C ASP A 464 25.05 14.39 32.45
N HIS A 465 23.96 14.96 32.97
CA HIS A 465 22.91 15.59 32.20
C HIS A 465 22.62 16.99 32.76
N CYS A 466 22.80 18.03 31.95
CA CYS A 466 22.49 19.41 32.34
C CYS A 466 21.10 19.80 31.83
N LEU A 467 20.25 20.27 32.75
CA LEU A 467 18.90 20.74 32.46
C LEU A 467 18.89 22.27 32.40
N VAL A 468 18.23 22.80 31.37
CA VAL A 468 17.99 24.22 31.22
C VAL A 468 16.53 24.54 30.94
N GLY A 469 16.13 25.76 31.32
CA GLY A 469 14.79 26.27 31.06
C GLY A 469 14.80 27.71 30.56
N LEU A 470 13.72 28.07 29.87
CA LEU A 470 13.37 29.43 29.51
C LEU A 470 11.86 29.62 29.75
N THR A 471 11.50 30.60 30.56
CA THR A 471 10.09 30.94 30.81
C THR A 471 9.61 32.03 29.87
N ARG A 472 8.29 32.11 29.67
CA ARG A 472 7.66 33.17 28.88
C ARG A 472 8.00 34.57 29.42
N SER A 473 8.05 34.74 30.73
CA SER A 473 8.43 36.00 31.38
C SER A 473 9.87 36.42 31.03
N GLN A 474 10.83 35.49 31.10
CA GLN A 474 12.22 35.75 30.74
C GLN A 474 12.38 36.10 29.25
N TRP A 475 11.60 35.45 28.38
CA TRP A 475 11.57 35.76 26.95
C TRP A 475 10.99 37.17 26.68
N LEU A 476 9.86 37.53 27.31
CA LEU A 476 9.27 38.87 27.21
C LEU A 476 10.22 39.97 27.68
N GLU A 477 10.92 39.76 28.80
CA GLU A 477 11.92 40.71 29.31
C GLU A 477 13.05 40.97 28.31
N ARG A 478 13.52 39.93 27.62
CA ARG A 478 14.57 40.08 26.60
C ARG A 478 14.09 40.88 25.39
N ARG A 479 12.87 40.65 24.93
CA ARG A 479 12.32 41.40 23.79
C ARG A 479 12.12 42.87 24.11
N LYS A 480 11.70 43.19 25.34
CA LYS A 480 11.64 44.58 25.83
C LYS A 480 13.00 45.26 25.81
N LYS A 481 14.08 44.55 26.17
CA LYS A 481 15.45 45.07 26.13
C LYS A 481 16.05 45.17 24.72
N ALA A 482 15.51 44.44 23.75
CA ALA A 482 15.96 44.42 22.36
C ALA A 482 15.21 45.41 21.45
N THR A 483 14.13 46.02 21.95
CA THR A 483 13.41 47.09 21.25
C THR A 483 14.01 48.42 21.71
N PRO A 484 14.62 49.22 20.82
CA PRO A 484 15.28 50.48 21.19
C PRO A 484 14.33 51.50 21.81
#